data_AF-A0A7X9GVJ4-F1
#
_entry.id   AF-A0A7X9GVJ4-F1
#
_cell.length_a   1.000
_cell.length_b   1.000
_cell.length_c   1.000
_cell.angle_alpha   90.00
_cell.angle_beta   90.00
_cell.angle_gamma   90.00
#
_symmetry.space_group_name_H-M   'P 1'
#
loop_
_entity.id
_entity.type
_entity.pdbx_description
1 polymer ?
#
loop_
_entity_poly.entity_id
_entity_poly.type
_entity_poly.pdbx_seq_one_letter_code
_entity_poly.pdbx_strand_id
1 'polypeptide(L)'
;ARRGTPIWLRFVVVPGWTDDEDNVEQVADIIERWKDVIERVEVLPFHNMGQDKWDTLGMEYRLRDAQPPSTEVMDRVRAQFRARGLTVH
;
A
#
# COMPACT_ATOMS: atom_id res chain seq x y z
N ALA A 1 6.89 8.30 16.65
CA ALA A 1 8.22 8.47 16.02
C ALA A 1 9.33 8.94 16.99
N ARG A 2 9.34 8.53 18.28
CA ARG A 2 10.21 9.14 19.32
C ARG A 2 11.64 8.58 19.42
N ARG A 3 12.06 7.64 18.56
CA ARG A 3 13.36 6.94 18.70
C ARG A 3 14.38 7.23 17.60
N GLY A 4 14.08 8.13 16.64
CA GLY A 4 14.97 8.46 15.53
C GLY A 4 15.30 7.27 14.61
N THR A 5 14.62 6.13 14.77
CA THR A 5 14.79 4.96 13.93
C THR A 5 14.16 5.22 12.57
N PRO A 6 14.92 5.08 11.48
CA PRO A 6 14.36 5.23 10.15
C PRO A 6 13.28 4.18 9.86
N ILE A 7 12.22 4.59 9.18
CA ILE A 7 11.07 3.75 8.85
C ILE A 7 10.93 3.68 7.33
N TRP A 8 10.74 2.46 6.82
CA TRP A 8 10.26 2.23 5.46
C TRP A 8 8.80 1.82 5.53
N LEU A 9 7.95 2.58 4.86
CA LEU A 9 6.54 2.30 4.81
C LEU A 9 6.21 1.49 3.56
N ARG A 10 5.43 0.43 3.72
CA ARG A 10 4.91 -0.36 2.60
C ARG A 10 3.41 -0.17 2.53
N PHE A 11 2.93 0.21 1.36
CA PHE A 11 1.50 0.32 1.07
C PHE A 11 1.14 -0.66 -0.04
N VAL A 12 0.36 -1.69 0.29
CA VAL A 12 -0.09 -2.70 -0.68
C VAL A 12 -1.41 -2.23 -1.28
N VAL A 13 -1.43 -2.11 -2.61
CA VAL A 13 -2.59 -1.66 -3.39
C VAL A 13 -3.37 -2.89 -3.85
N VAL A 14 -4.56 -3.08 -3.27
CA VAL A 14 -5.48 -4.18 -3.54
C VAL A 14 -6.77 -3.58 -4.13
N PRO A 15 -7.08 -3.86 -5.42
CA PRO A 15 -8.25 -3.30 -6.08
C PRO A 15 -9.58 -3.61 -5.38
N GLY A 16 -10.35 -2.58 -5.07
CA GLY A 16 -11.61 -2.64 -4.33
C GLY A 16 -11.46 -2.69 -2.81
N TRP A 17 -10.23 -2.62 -2.26
CA TRP A 17 -9.98 -2.73 -0.82
C TRP A 17 -9.12 -1.59 -0.26
N THR A 18 -8.01 -1.27 -0.91
CA THR A 18 -7.07 -0.24 -0.44
C THR A 18 -6.74 0.82 -1.48
N ASP A 19 -7.20 0.64 -2.72
CA ASP A 19 -6.98 1.54 -3.84
C ASP A 19 -8.03 2.66 -3.95
N ASP A 20 -8.99 2.73 -3.03
CA ASP A 20 -9.92 3.86 -2.98
C ASP A 20 -9.15 5.18 -2.79
N GLU A 21 -9.55 6.21 -3.55
CA GLU A 21 -8.82 7.47 -3.61
C GLU A 21 -8.79 8.16 -2.24
N ASP A 22 -9.93 8.24 -1.56
CA ASP A 22 -10.06 8.86 -0.24
C ASP A 22 -9.32 8.08 0.83
N ASN A 23 -9.27 6.74 0.72
CA ASN A 23 -8.45 5.92 1.60
C ASN A 23 -6.97 6.30 1.47
N VAL A 24 -6.47 6.44 0.24
CA VAL A 24 -5.06 6.76 -0.02
C VAL A 24 -4.72 8.18 0.45
N GLU A 25 -5.60 9.16 0.22
CA GLU A 25 -5.44 10.53 0.75
C GLU A 25 -5.32 10.52 2.27
N GLN A 26 -6.25 9.86 2.97
CA GLN A 26 -6.24 9.80 4.44
C GLN A 26 -4.99 9.12 4.99
N VAL A 27 -4.54 8.05 4.33
CA VAL A 27 -3.30 7.35 4.72
C VAL A 27 -2.09 8.27 4.51
N ALA A 28 -2.01 8.99 3.39
CA ALA A 28 -0.95 9.95 3.13
C ALA A 28 -0.92 11.08 4.18
N ASP A 29 -2.08 11.64 4.54
CA ASP A 29 -2.21 12.69 5.58
C ASP A 29 -1.78 12.19 6.96
N ILE A 30 -2.12 10.94 7.30
CA ILE A 30 -1.69 10.32 8.55
C ILE A 30 -0.17 10.24 8.63
N ILE A 31 0.45 9.80 7.53
CA ILE A 31 1.87 9.48 7.40
C ILE A 31 2.73 10.75 7.32
N GLU A 32 2.23 11.82 6.69
CA GLU A 32 2.92 13.11 6.58
C GLU A 32 3.42 13.61 7.94
N ARG A 33 2.64 13.39 9.01
CA ARG A 33 2.98 13.75 10.40
C ARG A 33 4.26 13.10 10.92
N TRP A 34 4.79 12.10 10.23
CA TRP A 34 6.03 11.39 10.55
C TRP A 34 7.06 11.43 9.42
N LYS A 35 6.91 12.33 8.43
CA LYS A 35 7.82 12.43 7.28
C LYS A 35 9.29 12.52 7.65
N ASP A 36 9.62 13.12 8.79
CA ASP A 36 11.01 13.28 9.25
C ASP A 36 11.70 11.96 9.63
N VAL A 37 10.94 10.87 9.84
CA VAL A 37 11.50 9.54 10.14
C VAL A 37 11.21 8.50 9.05
N ILE A 38 10.39 8.85 8.05
CA ILE A 38 10.03 7.95 6.95
C ILE A 38 10.99 8.22 5.80
N GLU A 39 11.91 7.30 5.58
CA GLU A 39 12.89 7.43 4.50
C GLU A 39 12.27 7.16 3.12
N ARG A 40 11.30 6.25 3.09
CA ARG A 40 10.66 5.84 1.83
C ARG A 40 9.28 5.25 2.05
N VAL A 41 8.44 5.41 1.02
CA VAL A 41 7.18 4.70 0.82
C VAL A 41 7.35 3.78 -0.38
N GLU A 42 7.13 2.48 -0.19
CA GLU A 42 7.09 1.48 -1.25
C GLU A 42 5.62 1.18 -1.58
N VAL A 43 5.17 1.54 -2.78
CA VAL A 43 3.81 1.25 -3.25
C VAL A 43 3.83 -0.06 -4.02
N LEU A 44 3.24 -1.11 -3.44
CA LEU A 44 3.34 -2.48 -3.91
C LEU A 44 2.02 -2.93 -4.54
N PRO A 45 2.02 -3.45 -5.79
CA PRO A 45 0.82 -4.02 -6.38
C PRO A 45 0.50 -5.34 -5.70
N PHE A 46 -0.79 -5.58 -5.43
CA PHE A 46 -1.25 -6.87 -4.97
C PHE A 46 -0.94 -7.99 -5.99
N HIS A 47 -0.67 -9.18 -5.48
CA HIS A 47 -0.51 -10.40 -6.26
C HIS A 47 -1.08 -11.60 -5.47
N ASN A 48 -1.64 -12.59 -6.17
CA ASN A 48 -2.29 -13.76 -5.56
C ASN A 48 -1.34 -14.92 -5.18
N MET A 49 -0.07 -14.60 -4.86
CA MET A 49 0.85 -15.65 -4.42
C MET A 49 0.49 -16.09 -3.00
N GLY A 50 0.42 -17.40 -2.76
CA GLY A 50 0.07 -17.97 -1.46
C GLY A 50 -1.39 -18.42 -1.32
N GLN A 51 -2.22 -18.27 -2.36
CA GLN A 51 -3.57 -18.83 -2.40
C GLN A 51 -3.59 -20.35 -2.13
N ASP A 52 -2.59 -21.08 -2.64
CA ASP A 52 -2.39 -22.52 -2.42
C ASP A 52 -2.26 -22.89 -0.93
N LYS A 53 -1.73 -22.00 -0.10
CA LYS A 53 -1.66 -22.21 1.35
C LYS A 53 -3.04 -22.15 2.00
N TRP A 54 -3.92 -21.28 1.52
CA TRP A 54 -5.31 -21.23 1.99
C TRP A 54 -6.07 -22.49 1.58
N ASP A 55 -5.87 -22.94 0.33
CA ASP A 55 -6.44 -24.19 -0.18
C ASP A 55 -6.00 -25.39 0.67
N THR A 56 -4.71 -25.47 1.02
CA THR A 56 -4.14 -26.54 1.85
C THR A 56 -4.74 -26.58 3.26
N LEU A 57 -5.09 -25.41 3.81
CA LEU A 57 -5.68 -25.28 5.14
C LEU A 57 -7.22 -25.43 5.12
N GLY A 58 -7.84 -25.64 3.95
CA GLY A 58 -9.29 -25.67 3.80
C GLY A 58 -9.97 -24.35 4.14
N MET A 59 -9.26 -23.23 4.01
CA MET A 59 -9.75 -21.90 4.36
C MET A 59 -10.25 -21.13 3.15
N GLU A 60 -11.32 -20.36 3.32
CA GLU A 60 -11.82 -19.46 2.29
C GLU A 60 -10.85 -18.28 2.07
N TYR A 61 -10.38 -18.13 0.84
CA TYR A 61 -9.55 -16.98 0.43
C TYR A 61 -10.36 -15.94 -0.32
N ARG A 62 -10.67 -14.83 0.34
CA ARG A 62 -11.56 -13.77 -0.17
C ARG A 62 -11.00 -12.95 -1.34
N LEU A 63 -9.68 -13.03 -1.58
CA LEU A 63 -9.01 -12.28 -2.65
C LEU A 63 -8.74 -13.13 -3.90
N ARG A 64 -9.30 -14.35 -3.97
CA ARG A 64 -9.04 -15.31 -5.07
C ARG A 64 -9.20 -14.71 -6.47
N ASP A 65 -10.24 -13.90 -6.66
CA ASP A 65 -10.55 -13.30 -7.96
C ASP A 65 -9.95 -11.90 -8.14
N ALA A 66 -9.32 -11.35 -7.10
CA ALA A 66 -8.72 -10.02 -7.15
C ALA A 66 -7.57 -10.00 -8.16
N GLN A 67 -7.65 -9.08 -9.13
CA GLN A 67 -6.59 -8.88 -10.10
C GLN A 67 -5.57 -7.87 -9.57
N PRO A 68 -4.30 -7.91 -10.05
CA PRO A 68 -3.35 -6.84 -9.77
C PRO A 68 -3.91 -5.47 -10.20
N PRO A 69 -3.57 -4.39 -9.48
CA PRO A 69 -4.00 -3.04 -9.86
C PRO A 69 -3.42 -2.64 -11.22
N SER A 70 -4.13 -1.77 -11.94
CA SER A 70 -3.63 -1.19 -13.18
C SER A 70 -2.43 -0.27 -12.93
N THR A 71 -1.60 -0.05 -13.95
CA THR A 71 -0.51 0.93 -13.87
C THR A 71 -1.02 2.33 -13.52
N GLU A 72 -2.17 2.73 -14.06
CA GLU A 72 -2.80 4.02 -13.77
C GLU A 72 -3.15 4.17 -12.28
N VAL A 73 -3.75 3.14 -11.68
CA VAL A 73 -4.03 3.13 -10.23
C VAL A 73 -2.74 3.23 -9.43
N MET A 74 -1.70 2.47 -9.80
CA MET A 74 -0.41 2.52 -9.12
C MET A 74 0.24 3.91 -9.19
N ASP A 75 0.18 4.55 -10.35
CA ASP A 75 0.76 5.88 -10.56
C ASP A 75 -0.03 6.96 -9.83
N ARG A 76 -1.36 6.87 -9.80
CA ARG A 76 -2.21 7.74 -8.96
C ARG A 76 -1.82 7.60 -7.49
N VAL A 77 -1.77 6.38 -6.95
CA VAL A 77 -1.43 6.15 -5.53
C VAL A 77 -0.04 6.73 -5.20
N ARG A 78 0.96 6.50 -6.07
CA ARG A 78 2.28 7.10 -5.90
C ARG A 78 2.23 8.63 -5.91
N ALA A 79 1.43 9.23 -6.79
CA ALA A 79 1.27 10.67 -6.88
C ALA A 79 0.64 11.26 -5.61
N GLN A 80 -0.37 10.60 -5.04
CA GLN A 80 -1.03 11.02 -3.80
C GLN A 80 -0.02 11.08 -2.62
N PHE A 81 0.82 10.05 -2.46
CA PHE A 81 1.89 10.07 -1.46
C PHE A 81 2.95 11.14 -1.75
N ARG A 82 3.38 11.29 -3.01
CA ARG A 82 4.36 12.32 -3.40
C ARG A 82 3.85 13.74 -3.15
N ALA A 83 2.55 13.97 -3.29
CA ALA A 83 1.93 15.27 -3.00
C ALA A 83 2.08 15.69 -1.53
N ARG A 84 2.30 14.74 -0.60
CA ARG A 84 2.59 14.99 0.83
C ARG A 84 4.09 15.15 1.12
N GLY A 85 4.91 15.27 0.08
CA GLY A 85 6.37 15.41 0.21
C GLY A 85 7.08 14.13 0.65
N LEU A 86 6.45 12.96 0.50
CA LEU A 86 7.04 11.67 0.82
C LEU A 86 7.90 11.17 -0.36
N THR A 87 9.03 10.55 -0.07
CA THR A 87 9.84 9.82 -1.05
C THR A 87 9.16 8.51 -1.40
N VAL A 88 8.76 8.32 -2.66
CA VAL A 88 7.99 7.14 -3.10
C VAL A 88 8.69 6.37 -4.21
N HIS A 89 8.81 5.05 -4.02
CA HIS A 89 9.31 4.09 -5.00
C HIS A 89 8.19 3.20 -5.53
#